data_AF-A0A727KGR8-F1
#
_entry.id   AF-A0A727KGR8-F1
#
_cell.length_a   1.000
_cell.length_b   1.000
_cell.length_c   1.000
_cell.angle_alpha   90.00
_cell.angle_beta   90.00
_cell.angle_gamma   90.00
#
_symmetry.space_group_name_H-M   'P 1'
#
loop_
_entity.id
_entity.type
_entity.pdbx_description
1 polymer ?
#
loop_
_entity_poly.entity_id
_entity_poly.type
_entity_poly.pdbx_seq_one_letter_code
_entity_poly.pdbx_strand_id
1 'polypeptide(L)'
;NFSKKDFIFLVRRILGFISNEAQLMSLILSLLKVKNAEKRTYDLVKAVIVNEMAMDYPGYVVDEIKCYRNALKSKRSNIKKLYDEILSVIENHITSFSTLPRIKELEPSSMFAHAFQKEKHKVMAKKQDLNKEDSLAFKIATHIPLKAGVGSFHYNDYNNSGYSEPSYLHEYSSSYSLPRRYIMDNVGYDIRLAQFRCVKKDTV
;
A
#
# COMPACT_ATOMS: atom_id res chain seq x y z
N ASN A 1 -9.70 -14.20 -30.49
CA ASN A 1 -8.83 -13.06 -30.13
C ASN A 1 -9.56 -12.19 -29.12
N PHE A 2 -8.93 -11.84 -28.00
CA PHE A 2 -9.54 -10.91 -27.03
C PHE A 2 -9.77 -9.52 -27.65
N SER A 3 -10.93 -8.92 -27.43
CA SER A 3 -11.24 -7.55 -27.83
C SER A 3 -10.70 -6.53 -26.81
N LYS A 4 -10.78 -5.23 -27.14
CA LYS A 4 -10.46 -4.16 -26.18
C LYS A 4 -11.40 -4.20 -24.96
N LYS A 5 -12.68 -4.53 -25.16
CA LYS A 5 -13.67 -4.69 -24.08
C LYS A 5 -13.27 -5.81 -23.12
N ASP A 6 -12.74 -6.93 -23.65
CA ASP A 6 -12.27 -8.04 -22.80
C ASP A 6 -11.11 -7.64 -21.89
N PHE A 7 -10.15 -6.85 -22.40
CA PHE A 7 -9.06 -6.34 -21.57
C PHE A 7 -9.55 -5.37 -20.49
N ILE A 8 -10.48 -4.49 -20.82
CA ILE A 8 -11.08 -3.56 -19.84
C ILE A 8 -11.80 -4.35 -18.74
N PHE A 9 -12.58 -5.36 -19.12
CA PHE A 9 -13.25 -6.25 -18.16
C PHE A 9 -12.24 -6.93 -17.22
N LEU A 10 -11.17 -7.49 -17.78
CA LEU A 10 -10.12 -8.17 -17.01
C LEU A 10 -9.40 -7.22 -16.06
N VAL A 11 -9.05 -6.01 -16.52
CA VAL A 11 -8.43 -4.96 -15.69
C VAL A 11 -9.33 -4.55 -14.54
N ARG A 12 -10.62 -4.34 -14.77
CA ARG A 12 -11.57 -4.00 -13.71
C ARG A 12 -11.65 -5.10 -12.65
N ARG A 13 -11.65 -6.37 -13.08
CA ARG A 13 -11.61 -7.51 -12.13
C ARG A 13 -10.31 -7.53 -11.34
N ILE A 14 -9.17 -7.28 -11.98
CA ILE A 14 -7.88 -7.15 -11.28
C ILE A 14 -7.95 -6.06 -10.21
N LEU A 15 -8.39 -4.85 -10.56
CA LEU A 15 -8.49 -3.71 -9.63
C LEU A 15 -9.47 -3.95 -8.48
N GLY A 16 -10.56 -4.69 -8.73
CA GLY A 16 -11.57 -4.96 -7.71
C GLY A 16 -11.15 -6.01 -6.67
N PHE A 17 -10.33 -6.99 -7.05
CA PHE A 17 -10.03 -8.16 -6.20
C PHE A 17 -8.60 -8.21 -5.67
N ILE A 18 -7.66 -7.49 -6.28
CA ILE A 18 -6.24 -7.57 -5.91
C ILE A 18 -5.87 -6.35 -5.10
N SER A 19 -5.57 -6.57 -3.81
CA SER A 19 -5.20 -5.51 -2.88
C SER A 19 -3.68 -5.30 -2.75
N ASN A 20 -2.86 -6.29 -3.18
CA ASN A 20 -1.41 -6.20 -3.09
C ASN A 20 -0.83 -5.43 -4.29
N GLU A 21 -0.03 -4.39 -4.03
CA GLU A 21 0.45 -3.47 -5.07
C GLU A 21 1.40 -4.15 -6.07
N ALA A 22 2.25 -5.06 -5.59
CA ALA A 22 3.21 -5.78 -6.43
C ALA A 22 2.54 -6.75 -7.39
N GLN A 23 1.55 -7.50 -6.88
CA GLN A 23 0.74 -8.39 -7.72
C GLN A 23 -0.07 -7.58 -8.73
N LEU A 24 -0.66 -6.48 -8.29
CA LEU A 24 -1.43 -5.58 -9.15
C LEU A 24 -0.55 -5.03 -10.31
N MET A 25 0.63 -4.50 -9.98
CA MET A 25 1.58 -3.97 -10.96
C MET A 25 2.02 -5.02 -11.97
N SER A 26 2.44 -6.19 -11.49
CA SER A 26 2.90 -7.30 -12.34
C SER A 26 1.82 -7.75 -13.33
N LEU A 27 0.56 -7.87 -12.86
CA LEU A 27 -0.56 -8.28 -13.70
C LEU A 27 -0.93 -7.22 -14.74
N ILE A 28 -0.96 -5.94 -14.37
CA ILE A 28 -1.23 -4.86 -15.32
C ILE A 28 -0.12 -4.79 -16.38
N LEU A 29 1.16 -4.87 -15.99
CA LEU A 29 2.29 -4.85 -16.92
C LEU A 29 2.34 -6.10 -17.81
N SER A 30 1.77 -7.22 -17.39
CA SER A 30 1.66 -8.42 -18.22
C SER A 30 0.88 -8.16 -19.53
N LEU A 31 -0.04 -7.18 -19.55
CA LEU A 31 -0.80 -6.78 -20.74
C LEU A 31 0.08 -6.16 -21.84
N LEU A 32 1.30 -5.72 -21.51
CA LEU A 32 2.30 -5.24 -22.48
C LEU A 32 2.97 -6.39 -23.26
N LYS A 33 2.82 -7.64 -22.80
CA LYS A 33 3.38 -8.84 -23.47
C LYS A 33 2.44 -9.47 -24.51
N VAL A 34 1.25 -8.90 -24.70
CA VAL A 34 0.24 -9.40 -25.64
C VAL A 34 0.64 -9.11 -27.10
N LYS A 35 0.23 -9.96 -28.04
CA LYS A 35 0.41 -9.71 -29.48
C LYS A 35 -0.23 -8.37 -29.90
N ASN A 36 0.56 -7.53 -30.58
CA ASN A 36 0.20 -6.16 -30.99
C ASN A 36 -0.23 -5.27 -29.80
N ALA A 37 0.48 -5.36 -28.67
CA ALA A 37 0.20 -4.59 -27.45
C ALA A 37 0.15 -3.07 -27.69
N GLU A 38 1.02 -2.54 -28.55
CA GLU A 38 1.10 -1.10 -28.85
C GLU A 38 -0.24 -0.49 -29.28
N LYS A 39 -1.01 -1.20 -30.11
CA LYS A 39 -2.33 -0.73 -30.57
C LYS A 39 -3.50 -1.13 -29.66
N ARG A 40 -3.30 -2.09 -28.75
CA ARG A 40 -4.40 -2.77 -28.05
C ARG A 40 -4.43 -2.49 -26.56
N THR A 41 -3.27 -2.45 -25.90
CA THR A 41 -3.17 -2.46 -24.44
C THR A 41 -2.33 -1.32 -23.87
N TYR A 42 -1.45 -0.67 -24.65
CA TYR A 42 -0.59 0.41 -24.12
C TYR A 42 -1.37 1.55 -23.48
N ASP A 43 -2.36 2.10 -24.18
CA ASP A 43 -3.20 3.18 -23.65
C ASP A 43 -3.97 2.75 -22.39
N LEU A 44 -4.45 1.50 -22.37
CA LEU A 44 -5.16 0.96 -21.22
C LEU A 44 -4.22 0.81 -20.01
N VAL A 45 -3.03 0.27 -20.22
CA VAL A 45 -2.01 0.13 -19.17
C VAL A 45 -1.60 1.50 -18.63
N LYS A 46 -1.32 2.47 -19.50
CA LYS A 46 -1.03 3.85 -19.10
C LYS A 46 -2.16 4.44 -18.26
N ALA A 47 -3.39 4.34 -18.74
CA ALA A 47 -4.55 4.90 -18.07
C ALA A 47 -4.77 4.28 -16.68
N VAL A 48 -4.60 2.96 -16.54
CA VAL A 48 -4.77 2.27 -15.26
C VAL A 48 -3.67 2.65 -14.28
N ILE A 49 -2.41 2.63 -14.73
CA ILE A 49 -1.28 2.97 -13.87
C ILE A 49 -1.40 4.42 -13.38
N VAL A 50 -1.73 5.36 -14.26
CA VAL A 50 -1.84 6.78 -13.90
C VAL A 50 -3.09 7.06 -13.05
N ASN A 51 -4.27 6.63 -13.51
CA ASN A 51 -5.54 7.08 -12.92
C ASN A 51 -6.03 6.22 -11.75
N GLU A 52 -5.49 5.00 -11.59
CA GLU A 52 -5.85 4.11 -10.49
C GLU A 52 -4.67 3.88 -9.56
N MET A 53 -3.58 3.29 -10.07
CA MET A 53 -2.50 2.84 -9.19
C MET A 53 -1.70 4.00 -8.59
N ALA A 54 -1.29 4.98 -9.41
CA ALA A 54 -0.50 6.12 -8.94
C ALA A 54 -1.31 7.07 -8.04
N MET A 55 -2.64 7.05 -8.16
CA MET A 55 -3.52 7.78 -7.25
C MET A 55 -3.51 7.17 -5.85
N ASP A 56 -3.49 5.84 -5.76
CA ASP A 56 -3.48 5.11 -4.49
C ASP A 56 -2.08 5.02 -3.87
N TYR A 57 -1.07 4.74 -4.70
CA TYR A 57 0.30 4.41 -4.28
C TYR A 57 1.35 5.12 -5.14
N PRO A 58 1.41 6.47 -5.11
CA PRO A 58 2.27 7.23 -6.02
C PRO A 58 3.76 6.88 -5.89
N GLY A 59 4.29 6.78 -4.67
CA GLY A 59 5.70 6.47 -4.44
C GLY A 59 6.09 5.08 -4.96
N TYR A 60 5.35 4.05 -4.55
CA TYR A 60 5.55 2.68 -4.99
C TYR A 60 5.53 2.54 -6.52
N VAL A 61 4.54 3.16 -7.17
CA VAL A 61 4.37 3.09 -8.63
C VAL A 61 5.55 3.76 -9.36
N VAL A 62 6.02 4.92 -8.88
CA VAL A 62 7.17 5.61 -9.47
C VAL A 62 8.43 4.75 -9.38
N ASP A 63 8.69 4.16 -8.21
CA ASP A 63 9.88 3.35 -7.97
C ASP A 63 9.88 2.08 -8.83
N GLU A 64 8.75 1.37 -8.88
CA GLU A 64 8.61 0.17 -9.73
C GLU A 64 8.79 0.49 -11.21
N ILE A 65 8.16 1.56 -11.73
CA ILE A 65 8.28 1.92 -13.15
C ILE A 65 9.72 2.30 -13.49
N LYS A 66 10.42 3.01 -12.60
CA LYS A 66 11.86 3.29 -12.77
C LYS A 66 12.67 2.01 -12.83
N CYS A 67 12.40 1.04 -11.95
CA CYS A 67 13.01 -0.29 -12.00
C CYS A 67 12.76 -1.00 -13.34
N TYR A 68 11.50 -1.11 -13.78
CA TYR A 68 11.17 -1.75 -15.07
C TYR A 68 11.80 -1.04 -16.26
N ARG A 69 11.84 0.30 -16.22
CA ARG A 69 12.47 1.13 -17.26
C ARG A 69 13.97 0.86 -17.35
N ASN A 70 14.66 0.80 -16.22
CA ASN A 70 16.11 0.58 -16.18
C ASN A 70 16.48 -0.85 -16.57
N ALA A 71 15.60 -1.83 -16.33
CA ALA A 71 15.80 -3.22 -16.73
C ALA A 71 15.59 -3.47 -18.25
N LEU A 72 15.05 -2.51 -19.01
CA LEU A 72 14.80 -2.68 -20.45
C LEU A 72 16.09 -2.58 -21.28
N LYS A 73 16.33 -3.60 -22.12
CA LYS A 73 17.36 -3.55 -23.17
C LYS A 73 16.93 -2.59 -24.31
N SER A 74 17.90 -1.96 -24.97
CA SER A 74 17.70 -0.87 -25.97
C SER A 74 16.71 -1.18 -27.11
N LYS A 75 16.51 -2.45 -27.46
CA LYS A 75 15.59 -2.90 -28.54
C LYS A 75 14.08 -2.67 -28.25
N ARG A 76 13.70 -2.18 -27.06
CA ARG A 76 12.29 -1.94 -26.68
C ARG A 76 11.97 -0.45 -26.52
N SER A 77 12.29 0.37 -27.53
CA SER A 77 12.14 1.83 -27.44
C SER A 77 10.68 2.26 -27.17
N ASN A 78 9.68 1.60 -27.74
CA ASN A 78 8.27 1.96 -27.56
C ASN A 78 7.79 1.75 -26.10
N ILE A 79 8.23 0.67 -25.43
CA ILE A 79 7.88 0.44 -24.01
C ILE A 79 8.62 1.45 -23.12
N LYS A 80 9.88 1.76 -23.45
CA LYS A 80 10.63 2.77 -22.72
C LYS A 80 9.95 4.14 -22.80
N LYS A 81 9.49 4.55 -24.00
CA LYS A 81 8.68 5.77 -24.19
C LYS A 81 7.39 5.75 -23.37
N LEU A 82 6.67 4.62 -23.36
CA LEU A 82 5.47 4.48 -22.53
C LEU A 82 5.76 4.72 -21.04
N TYR A 83 6.85 4.16 -20.51
CA TYR A 83 7.24 4.38 -19.12
C TYR A 83 7.67 5.83 -18.86
N ASP A 84 8.40 6.45 -19.79
CA ASP A 84 8.75 7.88 -19.70
C ASP A 84 7.50 8.77 -19.64
N GLU A 85 6.51 8.49 -20.49
CA GLU A 85 5.24 9.20 -20.48
C GLU A 85 4.46 9.00 -19.17
N ILE A 86 4.42 7.78 -18.64
CA ILE A 86 3.76 7.51 -17.36
C ILE A 86 4.44 8.27 -16.23
N LEU A 87 5.78 8.21 -16.14
CA LEU A 87 6.54 8.91 -15.12
C LEU A 87 6.32 10.42 -15.21
N SER A 88 6.37 10.99 -16.41
CA SER A 88 6.14 12.43 -16.62
C SER A 88 4.75 12.85 -16.15
N VAL A 89 3.70 12.07 -16.45
CA VAL A 89 2.34 12.39 -16.01
C VAL A 89 2.20 12.31 -14.48
N ILE A 90 2.78 11.28 -13.85
CA ILE A 90 2.74 11.12 -12.39
C ILE A 90 3.53 12.24 -11.69
N GLU A 91 4.72 12.59 -12.18
CA GLU A 91 5.55 13.65 -11.63
C GLU A 91 4.88 15.02 -11.77
N ASN A 92 4.27 15.32 -12.93
CA ASN A 92 3.49 16.56 -13.12
C ASN A 92 2.30 16.63 -12.15
N HIS A 93 1.61 15.51 -11.93
CA HIS A 93 0.52 15.45 -10.96
C HIS A 93 1.01 15.67 -9.53
N ILE A 94 2.08 15.00 -9.10
CA ILE A 94 2.64 15.16 -7.74
C ILE A 94 3.15 16.59 -7.52
N THR A 95 3.90 17.15 -8.48
CA THR A 95 4.43 18.51 -8.38
C THR A 95 3.31 19.55 -8.29
N SER A 96 2.20 19.35 -9.01
CA SER A 96 1.04 20.23 -8.91
C SER A 96 0.45 20.33 -7.50
N PHE A 97 0.52 19.28 -6.66
CA PHE A 97 0.08 19.39 -5.26
C PHE A 97 1.08 20.16 -4.41
N SER A 98 2.38 20.02 -4.70
CA SER A 98 3.42 20.70 -3.93
C SER A 98 3.46 22.21 -4.17
N THR A 99 2.96 22.66 -5.33
CA THR A 99 2.89 24.09 -5.69
C THR A 99 1.62 24.78 -5.18
N LEU A 100 0.61 24.03 -4.70
CA LEU A 100 -0.60 24.63 -4.16
C LEU A 100 -0.31 25.34 -2.83
N PRO A 101 -0.83 26.57 -2.64
CA PRO A 101 -0.68 27.27 -1.37
C PRO A 101 -1.44 26.52 -0.27
N ARG A 102 -0.83 26.44 0.91
CA ARG A 102 -1.52 25.93 2.11
C ARG A 102 -2.50 26.98 2.61
N ILE A 103 -3.78 26.66 2.59
CA ILE A 103 -4.84 27.52 3.11
C ILE A 103 -4.99 27.26 4.61
N LYS A 104 -4.66 28.25 5.44
CA LYS A 104 -4.71 28.14 6.91
C LYS A 104 -6.11 27.88 7.45
N GLU A 105 -7.15 28.33 6.74
CA GLU A 105 -8.56 28.13 7.13
C GLU A 105 -9.01 26.67 7.07
N LEU A 106 -8.34 25.86 6.24
CA LEU A 106 -8.61 24.42 6.13
C LEU A 106 -7.74 23.58 7.09
N GLU A 107 -6.81 24.22 7.80
CA GLU A 107 -5.98 23.53 8.78
C GLU A 107 -6.78 23.28 10.05
N PRO A 108 -6.83 22.04 10.57
CA PRO A 108 -7.51 21.78 11.83
C PRO A 108 -6.83 22.56 12.95
N SER A 109 -7.60 23.04 13.93
CA SER A 109 -7.01 23.66 15.11
C SER A 109 -6.06 22.68 15.81
N SER A 110 -4.94 23.17 16.33
CA SER A 110 -3.94 22.35 17.02
C SER A 110 -4.55 21.54 18.18
N MET A 111 -5.53 22.13 18.88
CA MET A 111 -6.29 21.47 19.94
C MET A 111 -7.06 20.26 19.42
N PHE A 112 -7.78 20.38 18.29
CA PHE A 112 -8.51 19.26 17.71
C PHE A 112 -7.59 18.19 17.16
N ALA A 113 -6.49 18.58 16.50
CA ALA A 113 -5.49 17.63 16.02
C ALA A 113 -4.90 16.81 17.19
N HIS A 114 -4.54 17.46 18.30
CA HIS A 114 -4.03 16.79 19.49
C HIS A 114 -5.08 15.90 20.15
N ALA A 115 -6.33 16.38 20.31
CA ALA A 115 -7.41 15.58 20.88
C ALA A 115 -7.69 14.31 20.04
N PHE A 116 -7.72 14.46 18.71
CA PHE A 116 -7.88 13.33 17.79
C PHE A 116 -6.74 12.32 17.91
N GLN A 117 -5.49 12.78 17.95
CA GLN A 117 -4.34 11.89 18.16
C GLN A 117 -4.46 11.13 19.49
N LYS A 118 -4.79 11.83 20.58
CA LYS A 118 -4.95 11.22 21.90
C LYS A 118 -6.01 10.12 21.90
N GLU A 119 -7.18 10.37 21.32
CA GLU A 119 -8.25 9.36 21.24
C GLU A 119 -7.86 8.20 20.32
N LYS A 120 -7.22 8.48 19.17
CA LYS A 120 -6.67 7.43 18.29
C LYS A 120 -5.71 6.52 19.06
N HIS A 121 -4.80 7.09 19.85
CA HIS A 121 -3.86 6.32 20.68
C HIS A 121 -4.58 5.46 21.73
N LYS A 122 -5.60 6.00 22.41
CA LYS A 122 -6.41 5.22 23.37
C LYS A 122 -7.12 4.04 22.71
N VAL A 123 -7.75 4.26 21.55
CA VAL A 123 -8.45 3.21 20.80
C VAL A 123 -7.46 2.14 20.33
N MET A 124 -6.27 2.53 19.85
CA MET A 124 -5.22 1.58 19.46
C MET A 124 -4.71 0.77 20.64
N ALA A 125 -4.46 1.40 21.79
CA ALA A 125 -4.05 0.70 23.02
C ALA A 125 -5.09 -0.35 23.44
N LYS A 126 -6.37 0.02 23.48
CA LYS A 126 -7.46 -0.91 23.81
C LYS A 126 -7.55 -2.09 22.83
N LYS A 127 -7.39 -1.84 21.53
CA LYS A 127 -7.37 -2.93 20.52
C LYS A 127 -6.16 -3.85 20.70
N GLN A 128 -5.01 -3.29 21.07
CA GLN A 128 -3.81 -4.07 21.33
C GLN A 128 -3.99 -4.98 22.55
N ASP A 129 -4.62 -4.48 23.62
CA ASP A 129 -4.92 -5.29 24.81
C ASP A 129 -5.87 -6.46 24.48
N LEU A 130 -6.96 -6.20 23.73
CA LEU A 130 -7.87 -7.25 23.26
C LEU A 130 -7.16 -8.29 22.38
N ASN A 131 -6.29 -7.84 21.46
CA ASN A 131 -5.52 -8.76 20.60
C ASN A 131 -4.52 -9.61 21.39
N LYS A 132 -3.99 -9.10 22.52
CA LYS A 132 -3.13 -9.89 23.42
C LYS A 132 -3.93 -11.00 24.11
N GLU A 133 -5.16 -10.72 24.53
CA GLU A 133 -6.04 -11.71 25.17
C GLU A 133 -6.40 -12.86 24.23
N ASP A 134 -6.58 -12.60 22.94
CA ASP A 134 -6.94 -13.63 21.96
C ASP A 134 -5.73 -14.41 21.41
N SER A 135 -4.54 -13.81 21.38
CA SER A 135 -3.36 -14.39 20.76
C SER A 135 -2.78 -15.56 21.57
N LEU A 136 -2.69 -16.74 20.93
CA LEU A 136 -2.04 -17.93 21.48
C LEU A 136 -0.59 -17.67 21.90
N ALA A 137 0.14 -16.82 21.17
CA ALA A 137 1.53 -16.49 21.50
C ALA A 137 1.64 -15.76 22.86
N PHE A 138 0.71 -14.85 23.16
CA PHE A 138 0.66 -14.14 24.44
C PHE A 138 0.09 -15.00 25.60
N LYS A 139 -0.59 -16.12 25.29
CA LYS A 139 -1.03 -17.10 26.30
C LYS A 139 0.08 -18.04 26.76
N ILE A 140 1.05 -18.34 25.88
CA ILE A 140 2.15 -19.27 26.17
C ILE A 140 3.44 -18.58 26.60
N ALA A 141 3.62 -17.30 26.25
CA ALA A 141 4.81 -16.53 26.59
C ALA A 141 4.51 -15.47 27.66
N THR A 142 5.34 -15.41 28.69
CA THR A 142 5.23 -14.40 29.76
C THR A 142 5.56 -13.01 29.23
N HIS A 143 4.60 -12.09 29.29
CA HIS A 143 4.81 -10.69 28.93
C HIS A 143 5.42 -9.92 30.11
N ILE A 144 6.68 -9.46 29.97
CA ILE A 144 7.35 -8.62 30.96
C ILE A 144 7.29 -7.16 30.50
N PRO A 145 6.45 -6.28 31.11
CA PRO A 145 6.41 -4.87 30.76
C PRO A 145 7.67 -4.17 31.26
N LEU A 146 8.52 -3.71 30.33
CA LEU A 146 9.69 -2.90 30.67
C LEU A 146 9.30 -1.41 30.75
N LYS A 147 9.64 -0.75 31.87
CA LYS A 147 9.45 0.70 32.02
C LYS A 147 10.55 1.50 31.30
N ALA A 148 11.75 0.92 31.21
CA ALA A 148 12.94 1.47 30.54
C ALA A 148 13.96 0.36 30.27
N GLY A 149 14.92 0.61 29.38
CA GLY A 149 16.04 -0.31 29.09
C GLY A 149 15.83 -1.19 27.86
N VAL A 150 16.86 -1.99 27.53
CA VAL A 150 16.95 -2.81 26.31
C VAL A 150 16.86 -4.32 26.59
N GLY A 151 16.59 -4.73 27.83
CA GLY A 151 16.51 -6.14 28.20
C GLY A 151 15.98 -6.40 29.60
N SER A 152 15.74 -7.66 29.90
CA SER A 152 15.25 -8.16 31.20
C SER A 152 16.08 -9.35 31.68
N PHE A 153 16.32 -9.43 32.99
CA PHE A 153 16.85 -10.62 33.66
C PHE A 153 15.99 -10.93 34.88
N HIS A 154 15.99 -12.17 35.35
CA HIS A 154 15.26 -12.58 36.55
C HIS A 154 16.15 -13.43 37.46
N TYR A 155 15.82 -13.46 38.75
CA TYR A 155 16.51 -14.31 39.71
C TYR A 155 15.82 -15.67 39.80
N ASN A 156 16.58 -16.77 39.71
CA ASN A 156 16.05 -18.14 39.80
C ASN A 156 16.55 -18.83 41.07
N ASP A 157 15.67 -18.94 42.06
CA ASP A 157 15.94 -19.56 43.36
C ASP A 157 15.83 -21.09 43.32
N TYR A 158 15.19 -21.65 42.29
CA TYR A 158 14.81 -23.08 42.26
C TYR A 158 16.00 -24.04 42.09
N ASN A 159 17.09 -23.58 41.44
CA ASN A 159 18.28 -24.40 41.15
C ASN A 159 19.57 -23.81 41.76
N ASN A 160 19.49 -22.84 42.69
CA ASN A 160 20.65 -22.13 43.23
C ASN A 160 21.56 -21.49 42.15
N SER A 161 21.03 -21.24 40.95
CA SER A 161 21.78 -20.78 39.77
C SER A 161 21.93 -19.26 39.68
N GLY A 162 21.38 -18.50 40.63
CA GLY A 162 21.51 -17.04 40.69
C GLY A 162 20.67 -16.30 39.64
N TYR A 163 21.20 -15.19 39.14
CA TYR A 163 20.55 -14.37 38.09
C TYR A 163 20.65 -15.03 36.71
N SER A 164 19.57 -14.94 35.93
CA SER A 164 19.55 -15.38 34.54
C SER A 164 20.44 -14.51 33.66
N GLU A 165 20.88 -15.05 32.52
CA GLU A 165 21.44 -14.21 31.46
C GLU A 165 20.42 -13.15 31.01
N PRO A 166 20.86 -11.92 30.67
CA PRO A 166 19.98 -10.88 30.18
C PRO A 166 19.35 -11.26 28.83
N SER A 167 18.03 -11.26 28.76
CA SER A 167 17.29 -11.33 27.49
C SER A 167 17.14 -9.93 26.91
N TYR A 168 17.71 -9.69 25.74
CA TYR A 168 17.62 -8.40 25.06
C TYR A 168 16.34 -8.29 24.21
N LEU A 169 15.86 -7.06 24.04
CA LEU A 169 14.76 -6.76 23.13
C LEU A 169 15.24 -6.91 21.68
N HIS A 170 14.48 -7.64 20.88
CA HIS A 170 14.66 -7.69 19.43
C HIS A 170 13.69 -6.73 18.76
N GLU A 171 14.17 -6.02 17.74
CA GLU A 171 13.33 -5.13 16.95
C GLU A 171 12.45 -5.96 16.01
N TYR A 172 11.14 -5.80 16.15
CA TYR A 172 10.16 -6.29 15.20
C TYR A 172 9.48 -5.09 14.56
N SER A 173 9.65 -4.94 13.26
CA SER A 173 8.95 -3.93 12.47
C SER A 173 7.99 -4.60 11.51
N SER A 174 6.77 -4.09 11.46
CA SER A 174 5.78 -4.45 10.46
C SER A 174 5.29 -3.18 9.81
N SER A 175 5.26 -3.16 8.49
CA SER A 175 4.68 -2.10 7.70
C SER A 175 3.56 -2.67 6.84
N TYR A 176 2.56 -1.85 6.61
CA TYR A 176 1.50 -2.11 5.65
C TYR A 176 1.22 -0.83 4.89
N SER A 177 0.86 -0.97 3.63
CA SER A 177 0.47 0.11 2.75
C SER A 177 -1.05 0.17 2.68
N LEU A 178 -1.58 1.40 2.62
CA LEU A 178 -3.00 1.65 2.39
C LEU A 178 -3.16 2.55 1.16
N PRO A 179 -4.22 2.34 0.36
CA PRO A 179 -4.56 3.24 -0.73
C PRO A 179 -4.80 4.65 -0.19
N ARG A 180 -4.17 5.66 -0.79
CA ARG A 180 -4.40 7.06 -0.41
C ARG A 180 -5.88 7.43 -0.50
N ARG A 181 -6.60 6.95 -1.52
CA ARG A 181 -8.05 7.23 -1.67
C ARG A 181 -8.87 6.64 -0.53
N TYR A 182 -8.51 5.47 -0.01
CA TYR A 182 -9.19 4.87 1.14
C TYR A 182 -9.04 5.72 2.42
N ILE A 183 -7.88 6.37 2.61
CA ILE A 183 -7.65 7.26 3.75
C ILE A 183 -8.46 8.56 3.62
N MET A 184 -8.57 9.10 2.40
CA MET A 184 -9.22 10.38 2.14
C MET A 184 -10.74 10.28 2.06
N ASP A 185 -11.26 9.22 1.41
CA ASP A 185 -12.67 8.95 1.20
C ASP A 185 -12.88 7.43 1.15
N ASN A 186 -13.06 6.83 2.34
CA ASN A 186 -13.27 5.40 2.48
C ASN A 186 -14.55 4.93 1.79
N VAL A 187 -15.64 5.70 1.88
CA VAL A 187 -16.94 5.35 1.29
C VAL A 187 -16.86 5.35 -0.24
N GLY A 188 -16.31 6.41 -0.83
CA GLY A 188 -16.14 6.49 -2.28
C GLY A 188 -15.17 5.43 -2.81
N TYR A 189 -14.13 5.10 -2.06
CA TYR A 189 -13.23 4.00 -2.39
C TYR A 189 -13.94 2.64 -2.40
N ASP A 190 -14.74 2.35 -1.38
CA ASP A 190 -15.49 1.09 -1.28
C ASP A 190 -16.56 0.96 -2.38
N ILE A 191 -17.25 2.06 -2.70
CA ILE A 191 -18.19 2.11 -3.83
C ILE A 191 -17.46 1.81 -5.14
N ARG A 192 -16.30 2.41 -5.36
CA ARG A 192 -15.49 2.18 -6.58
C ARG A 192 -15.02 0.73 -6.68
N LEU A 193 -14.55 0.14 -5.58
CA LEU A 193 -14.21 -1.28 -5.53
C LEU A 193 -15.41 -2.16 -5.84
N ALA A 194 -16.58 -1.85 -5.29
CA ALA A 194 -17.82 -2.59 -5.58
C ALA A 194 -18.18 -2.51 -7.07
N GLN A 195 -18.05 -1.33 -7.71
CA GLN A 195 -18.27 -1.17 -9.15
C GLN A 195 -17.32 -2.04 -9.99
N PHE A 196 -16.04 -2.10 -9.62
CA PHE A 196 -15.07 -2.97 -10.29
C PHE A 196 -15.39 -4.45 -10.12
N ARG A 197 -15.84 -4.86 -8.93
CA ARG A 197 -16.21 -6.25 -8.62
C ARG A 197 -17.49 -6.69 -9.33
N CYS A 198 -18.48 -5.82 -9.38
CA CYS A 198 -19.81 -6.07 -9.95
C CYS A 198 -19.86 -5.92 -11.46
N VAL A 199 -18.76 -5.51 -12.12
CA VAL A 199 -18.74 -5.37 -13.57
C VAL A 199 -19.03 -6.73 -14.21
N LYS A 200 -19.98 -6.74 -15.14
CA LYS A 200 -20.27 -7.91 -15.97
C LYS A 200 -19.49 -7.80 -17.27
N LYS A 201 -19.18 -8.95 -17.85
CA LYS A 201 -18.65 -8.97 -19.21
C LYS A 201 -19.78 -8.55 -20.13
N ASP A 202 -19.58 -7.50 -20.92
CA ASP A 202 -20.53 -7.14 -21.95
C ASP A 202 -20.67 -8.33 -22.90
N THR A 203 -21.81 -9.01 -22.80
CA THR A 203 -22.28 -9.92 -23.82
C THR A 203 -22.94 -9.05 -24.87
N VAL A 204 -22.35 -9.01 -26.08
CA VAL A 204 -22.70 -8.22 -27.29
C VAL A 204 -21.65 -7.14 -27.65
#